data_AF-A0AAE4A2S6-F1
#
_entry.id   AF-A0AAE4A2S6-F1
#
_cell.length_a   1.000
_cell.length_b   1.000
_cell.length_c   1.000
_cell.angle_alpha   90.00
_cell.angle_beta   90.00
_cell.angle_gamma   90.00
#
_symmetry.space_group_name_H-M   'P 1'
#
loop_
_entity.id
_entity.type
_entity.pdbx_description
1 polymer ?
#
loop_
_entity_poly.entity_id
_entity_poly.type
_entity_poly.pdbx_seq_one_letter_code
_entity_poly.pdbx_strand_id
1 'polypeptide(L)'
;MADERHDDGTAEELLRRALLDASDAAAVSLAVGDLPVSDVVTVVFHGRRDLGTIQTYVARGRFGAGSTLSARELMRVPCDLDLGDAEDREQAEELYLQQARALREALVGADTVLDVWREPLAELAGGDVTIERSVALNVPLPAHRLLPVALVAPERQLVVAPVCGARALSEGRPPLGIACAQQDLARIYPLPDDPVRAIGDFLDFAADHAHELASRLAHQEASVARFLEISGEEPPTLH
;
A
#
# COMPACT_ATOMS: atom_id res chain seq x y z
N MET A 1 -14.25 1.17 -26.86
CA MET A 1 -13.86 1.76 -25.57
C MET A 1 -14.93 1.40 -24.57
N ALA A 2 -14.65 0.40 -23.73
CA ALA A 2 -15.52 -0.04 -22.65
C ALA A 2 -14.67 -0.15 -21.38
N ASP A 3 -15.24 0.45 -20.34
CA ASP A 3 -14.81 0.64 -18.96
C ASP A 3 -14.40 -0.68 -18.28
N GLU A 4 -13.09 -0.93 -18.12
CA GLU A 4 -12.54 -2.04 -17.30
C GLU A 4 -12.57 -1.64 -15.82
N ARG A 5 -13.75 -1.75 -15.21
CA ARG A 5 -13.85 -1.80 -13.75
C ARG A 5 -13.21 -3.09 -13.28
N HIS A 6 -12.01 -2.99 -12.74
CA HIS A 6 -11.29 -4.09 -12.11
C HIS A 6 -12.19 -4.81 -11.09
N ASP A 7 -12.37 -6.10 -11.31
CA ASP A 7 -13.30 -6.97 -10.59
C ASP A 7 -12.71 -7.44 -9.26
N ASP A 8 -12.87 -6.61 -8.23
CA ASP A 8 -12.51 -6.87 -6.83
C ASP A 8 -13.22 -8.12 -6.28
N GLY A 9 -14.37 -8.50 -6.87
CA GLY A 9 -15.15 -9.68 -6.50
C GLY A 9 -14.53 -10.99 -6.98
N THR A 10 -13.81 -10.99 -8.11
CA THR A 10 -13.12 -12.18 -8.62
C THR A 10 -11.88 -12.52 -7.80
N ALA A 11 -11.15 -11.52 -7.30
CA ALA A 11 -10.01 -11.75 -6.40
C ALA A 11 -10.45 -12.34 -5.04
N GLU A 12 -11.56 -11.83 -4.48
CA GLU A 12 -12.13 -12.33 -3.22
C GLU A 12 -12.73 -13.74 -3.37
N GLU A 13 -13.33 -14.07 -4.53
CA GLU A 13 -13.85 -15.41 -4.81
C GLU A 13 -12.71 -16.42 -5.09
N LEU A 14 -11.63 -16.01 -5.75
CA LEU A 14 -10.40 -16.82 -5.91
C LEU A 14 -9.69 -17.08 -4.57
N LEU A 15 -9.75 -16.12 -3.64
CA LEU A 15 -9.27 -16.26 -2.26
C LEU A 15 -10.20 -17.14 -1.41
N ARG A 16 -11.52 -17.04 -1.61
CA ARG A 16 -12.51 -17.90 -0.94
C ARG A 16 -12.40 -19.36 -1.39
N ARG A 17 -12.22 -19.61 -2.70
CA ARG A 17 -11.90 -20.94 -3.24
C ARG A 17 -10.52 -21.45 -2.78
N ALA A 18 -9.52 -20.56 -2.65
CA ALA A 18 -8.19 -20.88 -2.11
C ALA A 18 -8.24 -21.57 -0.75
N LEU A 19 -9.12 -21.08 0.12
CA LEU A 19 -9.23 -21.51 1.50
C LEU A 19 -9.99 -22.85 1.65
N LEU A 20 -10.62 -23.34 0.57
CA LEU A 20 -11.45 -24.54 0.59
C LEU A 20 -10.71 -25.81 0.10
N ASP A 21 -9.63 -25.69 -0.69
CA ASP A 21 -8.85 -26.83 -1.20
C ASP A 21 -7.50 -26.99 -0.48
N ALA A 22 -7.54 -27.44 0.77
CA ALA A 22 -6.37 -27.64 1.63
C ALA A 22 -5.35 -28.69 1.12
N SER A 23 -5.66 -29.48 0.09
CA SER A 23 -4.76 -30.51 -0.46
C SER A 23 -3.77 -30.00 -1.52
N ASP A 24 -3.98 -28.81 -2.09
CA ASP A 24 -3.16 -28.22 -3.15
C ASP A 24 -2.48 -26.89 -2.76
N ALA A 25 -2.51 -26.56 -1.48
CA ALA A 25 -1.95 -25.34 -0.91
C ALA A 25 -0.99 -25.65 0.26
N ALA A 26 0.04 -24.83 0.41
CA ALA A 26 0.94 -24.85 1.56
C ALA A 26 1.16 -23.42 2.05
N ALA A 27 1.23 -23.25 3.38
CA ALA A 27 1.48 -21.97 4.00
C ALA A 27 2.59 -22.06 5.05
N VAL A 28 3.50 -21.09 5.05
CA VAL A 28 4.54 -20.93 6.06
C VAL A 28 4.47 -19.53 6.65
N SER A 29 4.49 -19.44 7.98
CA SER A 29 4.39 -18.18 8.71
C SER A 29 5.69 -17.83 9.42
N LEU A 30 6.11 -16.56 9.35
CA LEU A 30 7.24 -16.00 10.07
C LEU A 30 6.78 -14.77 10.87
N ALA A 31 6.90 -14.83 12.20
CA ALA A 31 6.64 -13.68 13.06
C ALA A 31 7.87 -12.76 13.15
N VAL A 32 7.65 -11.47 12.96
CA VAL A 32 8.65 -10.39 13.08
C VAL A 32 8.19 -9.47 14.21
N GLY A 33 8.87 -9.53 15.35
CA GLY A 33 8.55 -8.72 16.54
C GLY A 33 9.57 -7.62 16.81
N ASP A 34 9.38 -6.95 17.96
CA ASP A 34 10.21 -5.83 18.44
C ASP A 34 10.23 -4.65 17.45
N LEU A 35 9.07 -4.43 16.80
CA LEU A 35 8.85 -3.36 15.85
C LEU A 35 8.37 -2.09 16.58
N PRO A 36 9.03 -0.94 16.44
CA PRO A 36 8.69 0.28 17.21
C PRO A 36 7.28 0.82 16.97
N VAL A 37 6.69 0.61 15.79
CA VAL A 37 5.34 1.11 15.43
C VAL A 37 4.32 -0.03 15.41
N SER A 38 4.67 -1.14 14.77
CA SER A 38 3.74 -2.27 14.58
C SER A 38 3.69 -3.25 15.75
N ASP A 39 4.62 -3.17 16.71
CA ASP A 39 4.93 -4.16 17.76
C ASP A 39 5.38 -5.52 17.22
N VAL A 40 4.50 -6.18 16.46
CA VAL A 40 4.73 -7.47 15.81
C VAL A 40 3.84 -7.64 14.58
N VAL A 41 4.42 -8.21 13.53
CA VAL A 41 3.70 -8.66 12.32
C VAL A 41 4.02 -10.11 12.02
N THR A 42 3.16 -10.77 11.25
CA THR A 42 3.40 -12.12 10.74
C THR A 42 3.40 -12.09 9.22
N VAL A 43 4.51 -12.51 8.63
CA VAL A 43 4.62 -12.80 7.20
C VAL A 43 4.03 -14.17 6.94
N VAL A 44 3.22 -14.30 5.90
CA VAL A 44 2.69 -15.58 5.42
C VAL A 44 3.09 -15.76 3.97
N PHE A 45 3.87 -16.81 3.70
CA PHE A 45 4.13 -17.30 2.35
C PHE A 45 3.08 -18.37 2.03
N HIS A 46 2.29 -18.15 0.99
CA HIS A 46 1.19 -19.02 0.60
C HIS A 46 1.39 -19.51 -0.83
N GLY A 47 1.78 -20.77 -0.97
CA GLY A 47 1.94 -21.44 -2.25
C GLY A 47 0.69 -22.20 -2.63
N ARG A 48 0.24 -22.03 -3.87
CA ARG A 48 -0.87 -22.80 -4.47
C ARG A 48 -0.47 -23.29 -5.84
N ARG A 49 -0.80 -24.54 -6.14
CA ARG A 49 -0.47 -25.15 -7.45
C ARG A 49 -1.15 -24.45 -8.63
N ASP A 50 -2.38 -23.98 -8.46
CA ASP A 50 -3.15 -23.33 -9.52
C ASP A 50 -2.74 -21.87 -9.77
N LEU A 51 -2.13 -21.21 -8.77
CA LEU A 51 -1.62 -19.85 -8.92
C LEU A 51 -0.25 -19.78 -9.59
N GLY A 52 0.52 -20.87 -9.57
CA GLY A 52 1.87 -20.94 -10.16
C GLY A 52 2.90 -20.02 -9.47
N THR A 53 2.58 -19.44 -8.31
CA THR A 53 3.44 -18.55 -7.54
C THR A 53 3.23 -18.75 -6.03
N ILE A 54 4.24 -18.40 -5.23
CA ILE A 54 4.14 -18.36 -3.77
C ILE A 54 3.91 -16.90 -3.36
N GLN A 55 2.65 -16.61 -3.01
CA GLN A 55 2.22 -15.27 -2.68
C GLN A 55 2.64 -14.88 -1.27
N THR A 56 3.13 -13.65 -1.12
CA THR A 56 3.50 -13.10 0.18
C THR A 56 2.39 -12.20 0.73
N TYR A 57 2.05 -12.42 2.00
CA TYR A 57 1.12 -11.60 2.78
C TYR A 57 1.74 -11.18 4.11
N VAL A 58 1.22 -10.09 4.67
CA VAL A 58 1.58 -9.63 6.02
C VAL A 58 0.31 -9.38 6.81
N ALA A 59 0.26 -9.94 8.01
CA ALA A 59 -0.80 -9.75 8.99
C ALA A 59 -0.25 -9.02 10.22
N ARG A 60 -1.07 -8.20 10.87
CA ARG A 60 -0.73 -7.55 12.14
C ARG A 60 -0.88 -8.54 13.29
N GLY A 61 0.12 -8.62 14.16
CA GLY A 61 0.10 -9.56 15.30
C GLY A 61 1.00 -10.77 15.08
N ARG A 62 1.01 -11.65 16.09
CA ARG A 62 1.76 -12.91 16.06
C ARG A 62 0.81 -14.07 15.76
N PHE A 63 1.04 -14.76 14.65
CA PHE A 63 0.34 -15.98 14.29
C PHE A 63 1.34 -17.11 14.09
N GLY A 64 0.95 -18.30 14.55
CA GLY A 64 1.77 -19.51 14.46
C GLY A 64 1.19 -20.51 13.48
N ALA A 65 1.88 -21.64 13.34
CA ALA A 65 1.35 -22.78 12.61
C ALA A 65 -0.02 -23.20 13.15
N GLY A 66 -0.98 -23.42 12.26
CA GLY A 66 -2.36 -23.81 12.59
C GLY A 66 -3.27 -22.66 13.00
N SER A 67 -2.78 -21.41 13.07
CA SER A 67 -3.65 -20.24 13.22
C SER A 67 -4.46 -20.02 11.94
N THR A 68 -5.76 -19.76 12.09
CA THR A 68 -6.63 -19.38 10.98
C THR A 68 -6.65 -17.86 10.86
N LEU A 69 -6.33 -17.35 9.68
CA LEU A 69 -6.40 -15.93 9.33
C LEU A 69 -7.51 -15.72 8.30
N SER A 70 -8.33 -14.71 8.52
CA SER A 70 -9.31 -14.27 7.54
C SER A 70 -8.66 -13.40 6.46
N ALA A 71 -9.29 -13.31 5.30
CA ALA A 71 -8.86 -12.44 4.21
C ALA A 71 -8.66 -10.98 4.66
N ARG A 72 -9.49 -10.49 5.60
CA ARG A 72 -9.45 -9.12 6.12
C ARG A 72 -8.27 -8.85 7.06
N GLU A 73 -7.54 -9.89 7.45
CA GLU A 73 -6.35 -9.79 8.28
C GLU A 73 -5.05 -9.88 7.45
N LEU A 74 -5.18 -10.20 6.15
CA LEU A 74 -4.06 -10.43 5.25
C LEU A 74 -3.90 -9.26 4.28
N MET A 75 -2.80 -8.54 4.42
CA MET A 75 -2.38 -7.54 3.43
C MET A 75 -1.44 -8.19 2.41
N ARG A 76 -1.78 -8.10 1.12
CA ARG A 76 -0.93 -8.61 0.04
C ARG A 76 0.32 -7.73 -0.11
N VAL A 77 1.50 -8.36 -0.08
CA VAL A 77 2.80 -7.71 -0.33
C VAL A 77 3.44 -8.38 -1.53
N PRO A 78 3.51 -7.75 -2.72
CA PRO A 78 3.91 -8.37 -3.99
C PRO A 78 5.43 -8.61 -4.11
N CYS A 79 6.04 -9.07 -3.02
CA CYS A 79 7.39 -9.60 -2.96
C CYS A 79 7.32 -11.13 -2.88
N ASP A 80 6.85 -11.73 -3.97
CA ASP A 80 6.59 -13.17 -4.01
C ASP A 80 7.87 -13.98 -3.91
N LEU A 81 7.74 -15.17 -3.32
CA LEU A 81 8.84 -16.12 -3.23
C LEU A 81 8.90 -16.91 -4.53
N ASP A 82 10.07 -16.86 -5.17
CA ASP A 82 10.38 -17.68 -6.33
C ASP A 82 11.39 -18.76 -5.93
N LEU A 83 11.00 -20.02 -6.13
CA LEU A 83 11.83 -21.20 -5.92
C LEU A 83 12.10 -21.95 -7.23
N GLY A 84 11.66 -21.41 -8.38
CA GLY A 84 11.74 -22.07 -9.68
C GLY A 84 13.17 -22.33 -10.14
N ASP A 85 14.13 -21.53 -9.68
CA ASP A 85 15.55 -21.66 -9.99
C ASP A 85 16.28 -22.69 -9.10
N ALA A 86 15.60 -23.31 -8.14
CA ALA A 86 16.21 -24.34 -7.31
C ALA A 86 16.36 -25.67 -8.08
N GLU A 87 17.58 -26.18 -8.15
CA GLU A 87 17.92 -27.48 -8.73
C GLU A 87 17.49 -28.64 -7.83
N ASP A 88 17.49 -28.41 -6.52
CA ASP A 88 17.11 -29.40 -5.52
C ASP A 88 16.43 -28.78 -4.29
N ARG A 89 16.10 -29.65 -3.33
CA ARG A 89 15.44 -29.26 -2.08
C ARG A 89 16.32 -28.36 -1.22
N GLU A 90 17.63 -28.61 -1.15
CA GLU A 90 18.54 -27.87 -0.30
C GLU A 90 18.66 -26.42 -0.79
N GLN A 91 18.80 -26.25 -2.11
CA GLN A 91 18.81 -24.94 -2.74
C GLN A 91 17.46 -24.21 -2.58
N ALA A 92 16.33 -24.92 -2.67
CA ALA A 92 15.02 -24.32 -2.42
C ALA A 92 14.88 -23.82 -0.97
N GLU A 93 15.41 -24.57 0.01
CA GLU A 93 15.45 -24.16 1.41
C GLU A 93 16.36 -22.93 1.60
N GLU A 94 17.50 -22.86 0.91
CA GLU A 94 18.39 -21.69 0.93
C GLU A 94 17.72 -20.43 0.37
N LEU A 95 17.09 -20.53 -0.81
CA LEU A 95 16.35 -19.43 -1.44
C LEU A 95 15.20 -18.93 -0.54
N TYR A 96 14.45 -19.85 0.06
CA TYR A 96 13.43 -19.51 1.05
C TYR A 96 14.01 -18.72 2.23
N LEU A 97 15.12 -19.20 2.82
CA LEU A 97 15.76 -18.53 3.95
C LEU A 97 16.29 -17.15 3.57
N GLN A 98 16.86 -17.00 2.38
CA GLN A 98 17.31 -15.72 1.85
C GLN A 98 16.14 -14.73 1.70
N GLN A 99 15.03 -15.16 1.11
CA GLN A 99 13.81 -14.36 0.96
C GLN A 99 13.26 -13.95 2.33
N ALA A 100 13.11 -14.90 3.25
CA ALA A 100 12.57 -14.66 4.58
C ALA A 100 13.42 -13.64 5.38
N ARG A 101 14.75 -13.73 5.26
CA ARG A 101 15.67 -12.76 5.87
C ARG A 101 15.54 -11.37 5.24
N ALA A 102 15.55 -11.28 3.91
CA ALA A 102 15.43 -10.02 3.19
C ALA A 102 14.11 -9.30 3.51
N LEU A 103 13.00 -10.05 3.57
CA LEU A 103 11.70 -9.49 3.91
C LEU A 103 11.65 -9.04 5.37
N ARG A 104 12.20 -9.82 6.31
CA ARG A 104 12.32 -9.42 7.71
C ARG A 104 13.10 -8.12 7.84
N GLU A 105 14.26 -8.00 7.20
CA GLU A 105 15.07 -6.78 7.22
C GLU A 105 14.31 -5.58 6.65
N ALA A 106 13.60 -5.76 5.55
CA ALA A 106 12.81 -4.69 4.93
C ALA A 106 11.65 -4.23 5.82
N LEU A 107 10.94 -5.16 6.47
CA LEU A 107 9.85 -4.85 7.41
C LEU A 107 10.39 -4.09 8.63
N VAL A 108 11.50 -4.54 9.22
CA VAL A 108 12.15 -3.86 10.36
C VAL A 108 12.61 -2.46 9.95
N GLY A 109 13.25 -2.33 8.79
CA GLY A 109 13.70 -1.04 8.27
C GLY A 109 12.54 -0.08 8.01
N ALA A 110 11.47 -0.55 7.38
CA ALA A 110 10.28 0.25 7.10
C ALA A 110 9.55 0.69 8.37
N ASP A 111 9.45 -0.18 9.37
CA ASP A 111 8.79 0.14 10.65
C ASP A 111 9.62 1.15 11.46
N THR A 112 10.94 0.98 11.48
CA THR A 112 11.89 1.97 12.04
C THR A 112 11.75 3.33 11.36
N VAL A 113 11.64 3.34 10.02
CA VAL A 113 11.44 4.58 9.28
C VAL A 113 10.11 5.24 9.62
N LEU A 114 9.02 4.49 9.78
CA LEU A 114 7.76 5.06 10.25
C LEU A 114 7.90 5.68 11.64
N ASP A 115 8.67 5.06 12.54
CA ASP A 115 8.91 5.62 13.87
C ASP A 115 9.66 6.97 13.79
N VAL A 116 10.71 7.03 12.98
CA VAL A 116 11.47 8.26 12.71
C VAL A 116 10.59 9.37 12.10
N TRP A 117 9.62 9.00 11.26
CA TRP A 117 8.73 9.96 10.59
C TRP A 117 7.62 10.51 11.50
N ARG A 118 7.34 9.87 12.63
CA ARG A 118 6.22 10.21 13.51
C ARG A 118 6.30 11.63 14.05
N GLU A 119 7.44 12.02 14.61
CA GLU A 119 7.64 13.34 15.21
C GLU A 119 7.63 14.46 14.16
N PRO A 120 8.42 14.39 13.06
CA PRO A 120 8.36 15.38 11.98
C PRO A 120 6.97 15.56 11.37
N LEU A 121 6.22 14.46 11.22
CA LEU A 121 4.84 14.50 10.73
C LEU A 121 3.92 15.25 11.70
N ALA A 122 4.03 15.01 13.01
CA ALA A 122 3.24 15.70 14.01
C ALA A 122 3.54 17.22 14.01
N GLU A 123 4.82 17.58 13.97
CA GLU A 123 5.26 18.98 13.94
C GLU A 123 4.74 19.73 12.71
N LEU A 124 4.92 19.14 11.51
CA LEU A 124 4.54 19.79 10.25
C LEU A 124 3.02 19.76 10.00
N ALA A 125 2.33 18.71 10.44
CA ALA A 125 0.87 18.67 10.36
C ALA A 125 0.21 19.64 11.34
N GLY A 126 0.90 19.97 12.45
CA GLY A 126 0.41 20.85 13.51
C GLY A 126 -0.59 20.15 14.44
N GLY A 127 -0.41 18.85 14.69
CA GLY A 127 -1.37 18.03 15.42
C GLY A 127 -0.83 16.65 15.80
N ASP A 128 -1.69 15.83 16.41
CA ASP A 128 -1.34 14.49 16.84
C ASP A 128 -1.28 13.51 15.66
N VAL A 129 -0.27 12.65 15.64
CA VAL A 129 -0.18 11.55 14.67
C VAL A 129 -0.77 10.28 15.26
N THR A 130 -1.78 9.75 14.57
CA THR A 130 -2.39 8.46 14.88
C THR A 130 -1.72 7.33 14.10
N ILE A 131 -1.68 6.13 14.70
CA ILE A 131 -1.20 4.92 14.00
C ILE A 131 -2.43 4.17 13.51
N GLU A 132 -2.65 4.20 12.20
CA GLU A 132 -3.66 3.40 11.52
C GLU A 132 -3.17 1.95 11.43
N ARG A 133 -4.00 1.00 11.85
CA ARG A 133 -3.66 -0.44 11.99
C ARG A 133 -4.56 -1.34 11.15
N SER A 134 -5.13 -0.79 10.09
CA SER A 134 -5.95 -1.48 9.11
C SER A 134 -5.12 -1.99 7.92
N VAL A 135 -5.53 -3.15 7.37
CA VAL A 135 -4.99 -3.67 6.11
C VAL A 135 -5.39 -2.80 4.91
N ALA A 136 -6.53 -2.12 5.00
CA ALA A 136 -7.04 -1.20 3.98
C ALA A 136 -6.93 0.26 4.45
N LEU A 137 -6.53 1.15 3.54
CA LEU A 137 -6.49 2.59 3.77
C LEU A 137 -7.65 3.27 3.04
N ASN A 138 -8.10 4.40 3.58
CA ASN A 138 -9.14 5.23 2.96
C ASN A 138 -8.59 6.14 1.84
N VAL A 139 -7.30 6.02 1.51
CA VAL A 139 -6.65 6.77 0.42
C VAL A 139 -5.93 5.79 -0.50
N PRO A 140 -6.02 5.99 -1.83
CA PRO A 140 -5.27 5.19 -2.77
C PRO A 140 -3.77 5.51 -2.64
N LEU A 141 -2.94 4.47 -2.72
CA LEU A 141 -1.48 4.62 -2.80
C LEU A 141 -1.00 4.27 -4.21
N PRO A 142 0.04 4.94 -4.71
CA PRO A 142 0.60 4.69 -6.04
C PRO A 142 1.38 3.37 -6.13
N ALA A 143 1.60 2.69 -5.00
CA ALA A 143 2.32 1.42 -4.90
C ALA A 143 1.77 0.58 -3.74
N HIS A 144 2.11 -0.71 -3.74
CA HIS A 144 1.66 -1.65 -2.72
C HIS A 144 2.30 -1.37 -1.37
N ARG A 145 1.53 -1.51 -0.29
CA ARG A 145 2.04 -1.34 1.07
C ARG A 145 2.99 -2.46 1.47
N LEU A 146 4.00 -2.12 2.25
CA LEU A 146 4.92 -3.09 2.84
C LEU A 146 4.48 -3.49 4.26
N LEU A 147 3.87 -2.57 5.02
CA LEU A 147 3.38 -2.82 6.38
C LEU A 147 1.86 -2.61 6.51
N PRO A 148 1.17 -3.41 7.37
CA PRO A 148 -0.25 -3.24 7.68
C PRO A 148 -0.50 -2.12 8.70
N VAL A 149 0.44 -1.18 8.82
CA VAL A 149 0.29 0.05 9.60
C VAL A 149 0.64 1.27 8.75
N ALA A 150 0.12 2.43 9.11
CA ALA A 150 0.44 3.72 8.52
C ALA A 150 0.37 4.80 9.60
N LEU A 151 1.08 5.90 9.38
CA LEU A 151 0.90 7.11 10.19
C LEU A 151 -0.18 7.97 9.55
N VAL A 152 -1.05 8.55 10.36
CA VAL A 152 -2.14 9.41 9.89
C VAL A 152 -2.15 10.67 10.73
N ALA A 153 -2.00 11.82 10.07
CA ALA A 153 -2.20 13.14 10.63
C ALA A 153 -3.61 13.64 10.24
N PRO A 154 -4.62 13.48 11.10
CA PRO A 154 -6.03 13.69 10.74
C PRO A 154 -6.35 15.15 10.43
N GLU A 155 -5.70 16.11 11.08
CA GLU A 155 -5.91 17.56 10.88
C GLU A 155 -5.55 17.99 9.45
N ARG A 156 -4.62 17.27 8.82
CA ARG A 156 -4.22 17.48 7.43
C ARG A 156 -4.72 16.38 6.50
N GLN A 157 -5.47 15.40 6.99
CA GLN A 157 -5.89 14.21 6.24
C GLN A 157 -4.72 13.51 5.52
N LEU A 158 -3.52 13.58 6.10
CA LEU A 158 -2.28 13.09 5.50
C LEU A 158 -1.97 11.69 6.02
N VAL A 159 -1.74 10.76 5.11
CA VAL A 159 -1.34 9.38 5.38
C VAL A 159 0.09 9.16 4.91
N VAL A 160 0.90 8.56 5.78
CA VAL A 160 2.28 8.15 5.48
C VAL A 160 2.40 6.64 5.64
N ALA A 161 2.80 5.95 4.57
CA ALA A 161 2.90 4.49 4.55
C ALA A 161 4.14 4.01 3.77
N PRO A 162 4.87 3.00 4.26
CA PRO A 162 5.98 2.43 3.52
C PRO A 162 5.43 1.55 2.40
N VAL A 163 5.99 1.71 1.20
CA VAL A 163 5.53 1.04 -0.02
C VAL A 163 6.64 0.22 -0.67
N CYS A 164 6.23 -0.77 -1.43
CA CYS A 164 7.09 -1.69 -2.17
C CYS A 164 6.62 -1.81 -3.62
N GLY A 165 7.55 -2.14 -4.51
CA GLY A 165 7.24 -2.52 -5.88
C GLY A 165 6.88 -4.00 -5.96
N ALA A 166 6.17 -4.37 -7.02
CA ALA A 166 5.93 -5.76 -7.37
C ALA A 166 7.20 -6.35 -8.02
N ARG A 167 8.08 -6.93 -7.20
CA ARG A 167 9.31 -7.59 -7.64
C ARG A 167 9.72 -8.68 -6.65
N ALA A 168 10.35 -9.75 -7.14
CA ALA A 168 11.02 -10.71 -6.26
C ALA A 168 12.17 -9.99 -5.51
N LEU A 169 12.42 -10.35 -4.25
CA LEU A 169 13.47 -9.67 -3.45
C LEU A 169 14.88 -9.96 -3.99
N SER A 170 15.02 -11.03 -4.78
CA SER A 170 16.22 -11.37 -5.55
C SER A 170 16.60 -10.28 -6.57
N GLU A 171 15.63 -9.53 -7.07
CA GLU A 171 15.82 -8.38 -7.98
C GLU A 171 16.18 -7.07 -7.24
N GLY A 172 16.37 -7.15 -5.92
CA GLY A 172 16.77 -6.04 -5.05
C GLY A 172 15.89 -5.94 -3.80
N ARG A 173 16.50 -5.52 -2.68
CA ARG A 173 15.79 -5.39 -1.41
C ARG A 173 14.69 -4.30 -1.52
N PRO A 174 13.46 -4.54 -1.08
CA PRO A 174 12.48 -3.50 -0.81
C PRO A 174 12.97 -2.71 0.41
N PRO A 175 12.41 -1.51 0.69
CA PRO A 175 11.24 -0.87 0.10
C PRO A 175 11.48 -0.10 -1.21
N LEU A 176 10.39 0.26 -1.90
CA LEU A 176 10.40 1.24 -2.99
C LEU A 176 10.61 2.65 -2.45
N GLY A 177 10.03 2.92 -1.27
CA GLY A 177 10.10 4.21 -0.61
C GLY A 177 9.03 4.34 0.47
N ILE A 178 8.72 5.58 0.82
CA ILE A 178 7.62 5.95 1.70
C ILE A 178 6.67 6.87 0.97
N ALA A 179 5.38 6.53 0.98
CA ALA A 179 4.34 7.30 0.32
C ALA A 179 3.73 8.29 1.30
N CYS A 180 3.62 9.55 0.89
CA CYS A 180 2.74 10.55 1.47
C CYS A 180 1.48 10.63 0.59
N ALA A 181 0.30 10.60 1.19
CA ALA A 181 -0.96 10.62 0.46
C ALA A 181 -2.06 11.42 1.18
N GLN A 182 -2.87 12.09 0.38
CA GLN A 182 -4.15 12.69 0.73
C GLN A 182 -5.20 12.18 -0.25
N GLN A 183 -6.46 12.59 -0.08
CA GLN A 183 -7.50 12.27 -1.06
C GLN A 183 -7.07 12.75 -2.47
N ASP A 184 -7.04 11.83 -3.43
CA ASP A 184 -6.69 12.05 -4.84
C ASP A 184 -5.24 12.52 -5.13
N LEU A 185 -4.36 12.54 -4.12
CA LEU A 185 -2.98 12.99 -4.26
C LEU A 185 -2.03 12.06 -3.52
N ALA A 186 -0.97 11.62 -4.19
CA ALA A 186 0.08 10.85 -3.55
C ALA A 186 1.44 11.05 -4.21
N ARG A 187 2.51 10.90 -3.41
CA ARG A 187 3.89 10.93 -3.88
C ARG A 187 4.73 9.93 -3.08
N ILE A 188 5.67 9.27 -3.74
CA ILE A 188 6.63 8.36 -3.11
C ILE A 188 7.98 9.07 -2.98
N TYR A 189 8.55 9.02 -1.78
CA TYR A 189 9.89 9.50 -1.49
C TYR A 189 10.84 8.32 -1.30
N PRO A 190 12.07 8.38 -1.83
CA PRO A 190 13.06 7.33 -1.61
C PRO A 190 13.45 7.26 -0.13
N LEU A 191 13.99 6.12 0.31
CA LEU A 191 14.68 6.04 1.60
C LEU A 191 16.19 6.10 1.37
N PRO A 192 16.98 6.79 2.22
CA PRO A 192 16.63 7.45 3.49
C PRO A 192 16.43 8.97 3.32
N ASP A 193 15.36 9.41 2.67
CA ASP A 193 15.08 10.84 2.56
C ASP A 193 14.78 11.47 3.94
N ASP A 194 15.08 12.76 4.08
CA ASP A 194 14.78 13.55 5.27
C ASP A 194 13.26 13.76 5.39
N PRO A 195 12.62 13.30 6.48
CA PRO A 195 11.18 13.42 6.66
C PRO A 195 10.70 14.87 6.62
N VAL A 196 11.45 15.82 7.18
CA VAL A 196 11.03 17.24 7.20
C VAL A 196 10.94 17.78 5.78
N ARG A 197 11.97 17.52 4.97
CA ARG A 197 12.00 17.90 3.56
C ARG A 197 10.89 17.23 2.76
N ALA A 198 10.71 15.92 2.91
CA ALA A 198 9.75 15.15 2.13
C ALA A 198 8.30 15.54 2.46
N ILE A 199 7.97 15.72 3.74
CA ILE A 199 6.65 16.15 4.17
C ILE A 199 6.39 17.59 3.73
N GLY A 200 7.37 18.49 3.88
CA GLY A 200 7.26 19.88 3.39
C GLY A 200 6.99 19.96 1.89
N ASP A 201 7.78 19.25 1.08
CA ASP A 201 7.57 19.15 -0.37
C ASP A 201 6.18 18.60 -0.73
N PHE A 202 5.69 17.60 0.01
CA PHE A 202 4.35 17.06 -0.22
C PHE A 202 3.26 18.09 0.10
N LEU A 203 3.39 18.83 1.20
CA LEU A 203 2.43 19.84 1.61
C LEU A 203 2.37 21.01 0.62
N ASP A 204 3.52 21.45 0.11
CA ASP A 204 3.59 22.48 -0.94
C ASP A 204 2.92 21.98 -2.22
N PHE A 205 3.23 20.74 -2.63
CA PHE A 205 2.59 20.10 -3.79
C PHE A 205 1.07 19.97 -3.64
N ALA A 206 0.59 19.63 -2.45
CA ALA A 206 -0.83 19.55 -2.15
C ALA A 206 -1.52 20.92 -2.18
N ALA A 207 -0.86 21.95 -1.65
CA ALA A 207 -1.37 23.31 -1.70
C ALA A 207 -1.50 23.82 -3.15
N ASP A 208 -0.49 23.59 -3.99
CA ASP A 208 -0.53 23.95 -5.41
C ASP A 208 -1.68 23.24 -6.13
N HIS A 209 -1.84 21.93 -5.88
CA HIS A 209 -2.94 21.15 -6.47
C HIS A 209 -4.32 21.67 -6.06
N ALA A 210 -4.49 22.03 -4.78
CA ALA A 210 -5.75 22.59 -4.27
C ALA A 210 -6.10 23.92 -4.94
N HIS A 211 -5.12 24.82 -5.15
CA HIS A 211 -5.34 26.08 -5.86
C HIS A 211 -5.72 25.87 -7.32
N GLU A 212 -5.08 24.93 -8.01
CA GLU A 212 -5.42 24.58 -9.40
C GLU A 212 -6.82 23.99 -9.50
N LEU A 213 -7.19 23.07 -8.58
CA LEU A 213 -8.52 22.47 -8.53
C LEU A 213 -9.60 23.53 -8.28
N ALA A 214 -9.40 24.43 -7.32
CA ALA A 214 -10.33 25.52 -7.04
C ALA A 214 -10.53 26.43 -8.27
N SER A 215 -9.44 26.74 -8.98
CA SER A 215 -9.51 27.54 -10.21
C SER A 215 -10.28 26.84 -11.32
N ARG A 216 -10.09 25.52 -11.49
CA ARG A 216 -10.84 24.71 -12.46
C ARG A 216 -12.33 24.63 -12.11
N LEU A 217 -12.66 24.43 -10.84
CA LEU A 217 -14.05 24.39 -10.37
C LEU A 217 -14.75 25.73 -10.60
N ALA A 218 -14.13 26.85 -10.24
CA ALA A 218 -14.68 28.18 -10.52
C ALA A 218 -14.91 28.43 -12.02
N HIS A 219 -13.99 27.95 -12.87
CA HIS A 219 -14.15 28.03 -14.33
C HIS A 219 -15.34 27.18 -14.82
N GLN A 220 -15.49 25.97 -14.31
CA GLN A 220 -16.60 25.07 -14.64
C GLN A 220 -17.95 25.64 -14.19
N GLU A 221 -18.05 26.16 -12.97
CA GLU A 221 -19.25 26.84 -12.47
C GLU A 221 -19.65 28.01 -13.36
N ALA A 222 -18.69 28.84 -13.74
CA ALA A 222 -18.94 29.96 -14.62
C ALA A 222 -19.32 29.52 -16.06
N SER A 223 -18.80 28.37 -16.54
CA SER A 223 -19.21 27.77 -17.81
C SER A 223 -20.66 27.27 -17.75
N VAL A 224 -21.05 26.59 -16.66
CA VAL A 224 -22.44 26.15 -16.45
C VAL A 224 -23.40 27.33 -16.38
N ALA A 225 -23.04 28.40 -15.65
CA ALA A 225 -23.85 29.62 -15.57
C ALA A 225 -24.14 30.19 -16.97
N ARG A 226 -23.11 30.31 -17.82
CA ARG A 226 -23.23 30.80 -19.20
C ARG A 226 -24.06 29.85 -20.07
N PHE A 227 -23.91 28.55 -19.89
CA PHE A 227 -24.72 27.55 -20.59
C PHE A 227 -26.21 27.65 -20.23
N LEU A 228 -26.53 27.90 -18.96
CA LEU A 228 -27.91 28.11 -18.50
C LEU A 228 -28.50 29.41 -19.05
N GLU A 229 -27.72 30.48 -19.13
CA GLU A 229 -28.13 31.76 -19.75
C GLU A 229 -28.55 31.54 -21.22
N ILE A 230 -27.70 30.90 -22.03
CA ILE A 230 -28.01 30.66 -23.45
C ILE A 230 -29.14 29.63 -23.66
N SER A 231 -29.37 28.74 -22.69
CA SER A 231 -30.46 27.74 -22.78
C SER A 231 -31.82 28.32 -22.37
N GLY A 232 -31.83 29.46 -21.67
CA GLY A 232 -33.02 30.26 -21.38
C GLY A 232 -33.38 31.24 -22.49
N GLU A 233 -32.47 31.49 -23.42
CA GLU A 233 -32.68 32.24 -24.66
C GLU A 233 -32.97 31.27 -25.82
N GLU A 234 -33.56 31.77 -26.92
CA GLU A 234 -33.90 30.93 -28.08
C GLU A 234 -32.61 30.27 -28.62
N PRO A 235 -32.55 28.93 -28.77
CA PRO A 235 -31.29 28.23 -28.97
C PRO A 235 -30.61 28.66 -30.27
N PRO A 236 -29.28 28.91 -30.26
CA PRO A 236 -28.57 29.33 -31.47
C PRO A 236 -28.62 28.22 -32.53
N THR A 237 -29.08 28.56 -33.73
CA THR A 237 -29.08 27.66 -34.88
C THR A 237 -27.66 27.45 -35.41
N LEU A 238 -27.19 26.21 -35.41
CA LEU A 238 -25.97 25.82 -36.12
C LEU A 238 -26.21 25.97 -37.64
N HIS A 239 -25.44 26.84 -38.29
CA HIS A 239 -25.39 27.00 -39.75
C HIS A 239 -24.35 26.06 -40.36
#